data_AF-A0A2E3UIF1-F1
#
_entry.id   AF-A0A2E3UIF1-F1
#
_cell.length_a   1.000
_cell.length_b   1.000
_cell.length_c   1.000
_cell.angle_alpha   90.00
_cell.angle_beta   90.00
_cell.angle_gamma   90.00
#
_symmetry.space_group_name_H-M   'P 1'
#
loop_
_entity.id
_entity.type
_entity.pdbx_description
1 polymer ?
#
loop_
_entity_poly.entity_id
_entity_poly.type
_entity_poly.pdbx_seq_one_letter_code
_entity_poly.pdbx_strand_id
1 'polypeptide(L)'
;MEHPMSDIITKYSIKLRELLKDSEARLKSVSAKIAESAEDARDVAAEQLEVLEKNAEKAQASLKTARDDVANWLDDPEEKVKAWMHERDVARLEARAKRAERYAEAASEVAKASMESAEMATLQAKLARMDAEAAKGGA
;
A
#
# COMPACT_ATOMS: atom_id res chain seq x y z
N MET A 1 -33.23 -8.58 4.56
CA MET A 1 -32.40 -7.37 4.36
C MET A 1 -31.04 -7.86 3.90
N GLU A 2 -30.81 -7.87 2.60
CA GLU A 2 -29.47 -8.16 2.07
C GLU A 2 -28.65 -6.88 2.22
N HIS A 3 -27.68 -6.90 3.13
CA HIS A 3 -26.59 -5.95 3.02
C HIS A 3 -25.90 -6.25 1.69
N PRO A 4 -25.75 -5.29 0.75
CA PRO A 4 -24.94 -5.55 -0.42
C PRO A 4 -23.56 -5.91 0.10
N MET A 5 -23.17 -7.17 -0.14
CA MET A 5 -21.83 -7.65 0.09
C MET A 5 -20.94 -6.68 -0.70
N SER A 6 -20.29 -5.74 0.01
CA SER A 6 -19.51 -4.66 -0.62
C SER A 6 -18.63 -5.28 -1.70
N ASP A 7 -18.92 -4.93 -2.96
CA ASP A 7 -18.22 -5.54 -4.09
C ASP A 7 -16.72 -5.21 -3.99
N ILE A 8 -15.88 -6.03 -4.62
CA ILE A 8 -14.43 -5.90 -4.49
C ILE A 8 -13.90 -4.54 -4.96
N ILE A 9 -14.60 -3.88 -5.88
CA ILE A 9 -14.25 -2.54 -6.37
C ILE A 9 -14.51 -1.50 -5.27
N THR A 10 -15.65 -1.59 -4.60
CA THR A 10 -16.01 -0.72 -3.47
C THR A 10 -15.03 -0.90 -2.31
N LYS A 11 -14.70 -2.14 -1.94
CA LYS A 11 -13.67 -2.44 -0.92
C LYS A 11 -12.31 -1.85 -1.28
N TYR A 12 -11.89 -2.04 -2.54
CA TYR A 12 -10.63 -1.48 -3.03
C TYR A 12 -10.62 0.05 -3.00
N SER A 13 -11.72 0.68 -3.43
CA SER A 13 -11.88 2.13 -3.40
C SER A 13 -11.79 2.70 -1.97
N ILE A 14 -12.44 2.06 -1.00
CA ILE A 14 -12.35 2.43 0.42
C ILE A 14 -10.91 2.33 0.90
N LYS A 15 -10.25 1.20 0.64
CA LYS A 15 -8.86 0.95 1.05
C LYS A 15 -7.90 2.00 0.49
N LEU A 16 -8.03 2.36 -0.79
CA LEU A 16 -7.22 3.43 -1.40
C LEU A 16 -7.41 4.78 -0.71
N ARG A 17 -8.65 5.14 -0.35
CA ARG A 17 -8.94 6.39 0.35
C ARG A 17 -8.35 6.41 1.76
N GLU A 18 -8.46 5.30 2.48
CA GLU A 18 -7.87 5.16 3.82
C GLU A 18 -6.35 5.30 3.76
N LEU A 19 -5.69 4.61 2.81
CA LEU A 19 -4.24 4.71 2.64
C LEU A 19 -3.76 6.12 2.32
N LEU A 20 -4.45 6.81 1.41
CA LEU A 20 -4.11 8.18 1.06
C LEU A 20 -4.31 9.13 2.25
N LYS A 21 -5.41 8.97 2.98
CA LYS A 21 -5.73 9.78 4.16
C LYS A 21 -4.70 9.60 5.26
N ASP A 22 -4.28 8.37 5.52
CA ASP A 22 -3.29 8.05 6.56
C ASP A 22 -1.91 8.61 6.20
N SER A 23 -1.50 8.49 4.93
CA SER A 23 -0.24 9.08 4.43
C SER A 23 -0.27 10.61 4.52
N GLU A 24 -1.37 11.24 4.10
CA GLU A 24 -1.54 12.70 4.21
C GLU A 24 -1.50 13.17 5.66
N ALA A 25 -2.11 12.43 6.59
CA ALA A 25 -2.10 12.77 8.01
C ALA A 25 -0.68 12.72 8.61
N ARG A 26 0.10 11.68 8.29
CA ARG A 26 1.50 11.55 8.75
C ARG A 26 2.38 12.67 8.20
N LEU A 27 2.31 12.94 6.89
CA LEU A 27 3.08 14.02 6.26
C LEU A 27 2.72 15.41 6.82
N LYS A 28 1.43 15.66 7.08
CA LYS A 28 0.98 16.91 7.72
C LYS A 28 1.49 17.02 9.15
N SER A 29 1.48 15.93 9.91
CA SER A 29 2.01 15.92 11.28
C SER A 29 3.49 16.31 11.30
N VAL A 30 4.31 15.70 10.43
CA VAL A 30 5.74 16.06 10.31
C VAL A 30 5.90 17.51 9.84
N SER A 31 5.13 17.96 8.85
CA SER A 31 5.21 19.33 8.33
C SER A 31 4.86 20.38 9.39
N ALA A 32 3.83 20.12 10.22
CA ALA A 32 3.45 20.99 11.32
C ALA A 32 4.58 21.09 12.36
N LYS A 33 5.20 19.95 12.70
CA LYS A 33 6.32 19.89 13.65
C LYS A 33 7.56 20.63 13.14
N ILE A 34 7.87 20.50 11.85
CA ILE A 34 8.92 21.29 11.18
C ILE A 34 8.69 22.80 11.32
N ALA A 35 7.44 23.26 11.29
CA ALA A 35 7.13 24.68 11.44
C ALA A 35 7.25 25.17 12.89
N GLU A 36 7.15 24.28 13.88
CA GLU A 36 7.23 24.62 15.31
C GLU A 36 8.66 24.62 15.82
N SER A 37 9.42 23.54 15.59
CA SER A 37 10.76 23.34 16.13
C SER A 37 11.54 22.37 15.26
N ALA A 38 12.76 22.74 14.86
CA ALA A 38 13.61 21.88 14.05
C ALA A 38 14.08 20.62 14.79
N GLU A 39 14.10 20.64 16.13
CA GLU A 39 14.46 19.51 16.98
C GLU A 39 13.29 18.53 17.10
N ASP A 40 12.11 19.02 17.50
CA ASP A 40 10.87 18.22 17.58
C ASP A 40 10.50 17.60 16.22
N ALA A 41 10.81 18.31 15.14
CA ALA A 41 10.62 17.80 13.78
C ALA A 41 11.51 16.60 13.46
N ARG A 42 12.74 16.57 14.00
CA ARG A 42 13.65 15.44 13.82
C ARG A 42 13.17 14.24 14.61
N ASP A 43 12.75 14.43 15.86
CA ASP A 43 12.26 13.34 16.70
C ASP A 43 10.98 12.71 16.11
N VAL A 44 10.01 13.53 15.72
CA VAL A 44 8.78 13.03 15.08
C VAL A 44 9.05 12.39 13.72
N ALA A 45 9.98 12.95 12.92
CA ALA A 45 10.36 12.32 11.67
C ALA A 45 11.08 10.98 11.90
N ALA A 46 11.91 10.86 12.94
CA ALA A 46 12.57 9.60 13.30
C ALA A 46 11.56 8.54 13.74
N GLU A 47 10.58 8.89 14.58
CA GLU A 47 9.49 7.98 14.97
C GLU A 47 8.66 7.53 13.75
N GLN A 48 8.32 8.46 12.85
CA GLN A 48 7.60 8.13 11.62
C GLN A 48 8.44 7.26 10.69
N LEU A 49 9.74 7.53 10.55
CA LEU A 49 10.66 6.71 9.77
C LEU A 49 10.75 5.30 10.33
N GLU A 50 10.83 5.11 11.66
CA GLU A 50 10.85 3.77 12.26
C GLU A 50 9.56 2.99 11.96
N VAL A 51 8.40 3.64 12.03
CA VAL A 51 7.11 3.03 11.68
C VAL A 51 7.06 2.67 10.19
N LEU A 52 7.50 3.58 9.32
CA LEU A 52 7.53 3.36 7.87
C LEU A 52 8.55 2.28 7.47
N GLU A 53 9.71 2.21 8.11
CA GLU A 53 10.72 1.17 7.91
C GLU A 53 10.18 -0.21 8.30
N LYS A 54 9.57 -0.35 9.48
CA LYS A 54 8.91 -1.60 9.89
C LYS A 54 7.80 -2.03 8.92
N ASN A 55 7.02 -1.06 8.44
CA ASN A 55 6.00 -1.33 7.44
C ASN A 55 6.62 -1.73 6.09
N ALA A 56 7.72 -1.10 5.68
CA ALA A 56 8.46 -1.42 4.45
C ALA A 56 9.10 -2.81 4.51
N GLU A 57 9.68 -3.22 5.63
CA GLU A 57 10.22 -4.57 5.84
C GLU A 57 9.12 -5.63 5.76
N LYS A 58 8.00 -5.41 6.48
CA LYS A 58 6.82 -6.28 6.43
C LYS A 58 6.25 -6.35 5.02
N ALA A 59 6.24 -5.22 4.31
CA ALA A 59 5.79 -5.14 2.95
C ALA A 59 6.73 -5.85 1.97
N GLN A 60 8.06 -5.78 2.12
CA GLN A 60 9.00 -6.53 1.29
C GLN A 60 8.81 -8.05 1.46
N ALA A 61 8.58 -8.51 2.69
CA ALA A 61 8.26 -9.91 2.95
C ALA A 61 6.95 -10.32 2.24
N SER A 62 5.91 -9.50 2.35
CA SER A 62 4.64 -9.70 1.64
C SER A 62 4.77 -9.60 0.11
N LEU A 63 5.65 -8.73 -0.40
CA LEU A 63 5.91 -8.53 -1.83
C LEU A 63 6.57 -9.77 -2.44
N LYS A 64 7.47 -10.43 -1.71
CA LYS A 64 8.09 -11.69 -2.14
C LYS A 64 7.03 -12.79 -2.26
N THR A 65 6.19 -12.96 -1.23
CA THR A 65 5.06 -13.90 -1.26
C THR A 65 4.07 -13.57 -2.38
N ALA A 66 3.71 -12.29 -2.55
CA ALA A 66 2.81 -11.85 -3.59
C ALA A 66 3.40 -12.05 -5.00
N ARG A 67 4.72 -11.88 -5.19
CA ARG A 67 5.38 -12.16 -6.48
C ARG A 67 5.34 -13.64 -6.83
N ASP A 68 5.52 -14.52 -5.85
CA ASP A 68 5.45 -15.96 -6.05
C ASP A 68 3.99 -16.42 -6.35
N ASP A 69 3.00 -15.77 -5.74
CA ASP A 69 1.57 -16.04 -5.97
C ASP A 69 1.07 -15.57 -7.35
N VAL A 70 1.69 -14.53 -7.93
CA VAL A 70 1.32 -13.96 -9.24
C VAL A 70 1.94 -14.72 -10.42
N ALA A 71 3.01 -15.50 -10.19
CA ALA A 71 3.68 -16.26 -11.24
C ALA A 71 2.83 -17.41 -11.83
N ASN A 72 1.74 -17.80 -11.17
CA ASN A 72 0.92 -18.97 -11.54
C ASN A 72 -0.38 -18.65 -12.31
N TRP A 73 -0.42 -17.54 -13.06
CA TRP A 73 -1.66 -17.05 -13.70
C TRP A 73 -1.98 -17.65 -15.09
N LEU A 74 -1.51 -18.87 -15.38
CA LEU A 74 -1.62 -19.49 -16.72
C LEU A 74 -2.79 -20.47 -16.91
N ASP A 75 -3.58 -20.78 -15.87
CA ASP A 75 -4.41 -21.99 -15.90
C ASP A 75 -5.81 -21.86 -16.54
N ASP A 76 -6.35 -20.64 -16.66
CA ASP A 76 -7.75 -20.41 -17.04
C ASP A 76 -7.89 -19.56 -18.33
N PRO A 77 -7.50 -20.07 -19.51
CA PRO A 77 -7.75 -19.40 -20.78
C PRO A 77 -9.24 -19.16 -21.01
N GLU A 78 -9.58 -18.11 -21.78
CA GLU A 78 -10.94 -17.61 -21.97
C GLU A 78 -11.91 -18.70 -22.47
N GLU A 79 -11.43 -19.63 -23.30
CA GLU A 79 -12.20 -20.75 -23.83
C GLU A 79 -12.68 -21.71 -22.73
N LYS A 80 -11.85 -22.00 -21.72
CA LYS A 80 -12.26 -22.84 -20.57
C LYS A 80 -13.34 -22.16 -19.75
N VAL A 81 -13.21 -20.85 -19.53
CA VAL A 81 -14.20 -20.07 -18.77
C VAL A 81 -15.54 -20.08 -19.50
N LYS A 82 -15.55 -19.89 -20.84
CA LYS A 82 -16.76 -19.99 -21.67
C LYS A 82 -17.41 -21.37 -21.56
N ALA A 83 -16.62 -22.44 -21.58
CA ALA A 83 -17.13 -23.80 -21.40
C ALA A 83 -17.80 -23.98 -20.02
N TRP A 84 -17.15 -23.55 -18.93
CA TRP A 84 -17.75 -23.64 -17.58
C TRP A 84 -19.03 -22.82 -17.42
N MET A 85 -19.11 -21.66 -18.06
CA MET A 85 -20.34 -20.86 -18.10
C MET A 85 -21.48 -21.60 -18.83
N HIS A 86 -21.17 -22.24 -19.96
CA HIS A 86 -22.13 -23.04 -20.71
C HIS A 86 -22.61 -24.26 -19.91
N GLU A 87 -21.68 -24.95 -19.26
CA GLU A 87 -21.94 -26.12 -18.41
C GLU A 87 -22.58 -25.77 -17.06
N ARG A 88 -22.65 -24.48 -16.71
CA ARG A 88 -23.05 -23.98 -15.38
C ARG A 88 -22.25 -24.62 -14.25
N ASP A 89 -20.95 -24.80 -14.45
CA ASP A 89 -20.03 -25.33 -13.44
C ASP A 89 -19.72 -24.25 -12.38
N VAL A 90 -20.68 -24.07 -11.46
CA VAL A 90 -20.62 -23.05 -10.40
C VAL A 90 -19.37 -23.22 -9.53
N ALA A 91 -18.99 -24.44 -9.21
CA ALA A 91 -17.84 -24.71 -8.35
C ALA A 91 -16.53 -24.18 -8.97
N ARG A 92 -16.30 -24.40 -10.27
CA ARG A 92 -15.12 -23.87 -10.96
C ARG A 92 -15.17 -22.36 -11.11
N LEU A 93 -16.33 -21.80 -11.43
CA LEU A 93 -16.52 -20.36 -11.57
C LEU A 93 -16.28 -19.62 -10.23
N GLU A 94 -16.78 -20.17 -9.11
CA GLU A 94 -16.50 -19.63 -7.77
C GLU A 94 -15.02 -19.77 -7.40
N ALA A 95 -14.39 -20.90 -7.68
CA ALA A 95 -12.97 -21.09 -7.41
C ALA A 95 -12.12 -20.07 -8.19
N ARG A 96 -12.49 -19.80 -9.45
CA ARG A 96 -11.87 -18.75 -10.28
C ARG A 96 -12.09 -17.36 -9.68
N ALA A 97 -13.31 -17.04 -9.26
CA ALA A 97 -13.63 -15.76 -8.63
C ALA A 97 -12.76 -15.54 -7.37
N LYS A 98 -12.74 -16.52 -6.45
CA LYS A 98 -11.92 -16.45 -5.22
C LYS A 98 -10.43 -16.26 -5.51
N ARG A 99 -9.89 -16.90 -6.56
CA ARG A 99 -8.50 -16.69 -7.00
C ARG A 99 -8.28 -15.25 -7.47
N ALA A 100 -9.17 -14.72 -8.30
CA ALA A 100 -9.09 -13.34 -8.79
C ALA A 100 -9.21 -12.30 -7.66
N GLU A 101 -10.08 -12.56 -6.68
CA GLU A 101 -10.24 -11.70 -5.51
C GLU A 101 -8.98 -11.66 -4.64
N ARG A 102 -8.39 -12.82 -4.34
CA ARG A 102 -7.11 -12.90 -3.61
C ARG A 102 -5.98 -12.17 -4.33
N TYR A 103 -5.92 -12.27 -5.66
CA TYR A 103 -4.94 -11.53 -6.46
C TYR A 103 -5.12 -10.01 -6.29
N ALA A 104 -6.35 -9.51 -6.39
CA ALA A 104 -6.63 -8.08 -6.23
C ALA A 104 -6.28 -7.58 -4.82
N GLU A 105 -6.56 -8.38 -3.78
CA GLU A 105 -6.15 -8.07 -2.41
C GLU A 105 -4.62 -7.98 -2.26
N ALA A 106 -3.88 -8.96 -2.80
CA ALA A 106 -2.43 -8.97 -2.79
C ALA A 106 -1.83 -7.77 -3.56
N ALA A 107 -2.34 -7.48 -4.76
CA ALA A 107 -1.91 -6.32 -5.55
C ALA A 107 -2.14 -5.00 -4.80
N SER A 108 -3.22 -4.89 -4.03
CA SER A 108 -3.50 -3.73 -3.20
C SER A 108 -2.46 -3.53 -2.09
N GLU A 109 -1.99 -4.61 -1.45
CA GLU A 109 -0.91 -4.54 -0.46
C GLU A 109 0.43 -4.10 -1.08
N VAL A 110 0.71 -4.51 -2.33
CA VAL A 110 1.88 -4.04 -3.07
C VAL A 110 1.81 -2.54 -3.37
N ALA A 111 0.65 -2.05 -3.78
CA ALA A 111 0.43 -0.62 -4.02
C ALA A 111 0.63 0.20 -2.73
N LYS A 112 0.06 -0.28 -1.62
CA LYS A 112 0.25 0.32 -0.28
C LYS A 112 1.74 0.46 0.07
N ALA A 113 2.48 -0.63 -0.04
CA ALA A 113 3.92 -0.67 0.26
C ALA A 113 4.72 0.34 -0.56
N SER A 114 4.37 0.48 -1.83
CA SER A 114 5.03 1.41 -2.75
C SER A 114 4.77 2.86 -2.34
N MET A 115 3.56 3.18 -1.89
CA MET A 115 3.23 4.51 -1.37
C MET A 115 3.98 4.81 -0.07
N GLU A 116 4.02 3.88 0.89
CA GLU A 116 4.75 4.05 2.15
C GLU A 116 6.26 4.24 1.92
N SER A 117 6.84 3.55 0.92
CA SER A 117 8.24 3.75 0.51
C SER A 117 8.49 5.15 -0.07
N ALA A 118 7.55 5.68 -0.86
CA ALA A 118 7.64 7.04 -1.40
C ALA A 118 7.51 8.10 -0.28
N GLU A 119 6.68 7.84 0.73
CA GLU A 119 6.55 8.68 1.92
C GLU A 119 7.87 8.76 2.70
N MET A 120 8.49 7.59 2.96
CA MET A 120 9.80 7.50 3.63
C MET A 120 10.87 8.31 2.89
N ALA A 121 10.99 8.13 1.57
CA ALA A 121 11.96 8.86 0.75
C ALA A 121 11.74 10.39 0.80
N THR A 122 10.48 10.82 0.85
CA THR A 122 10.11 12.23 0.95
C THR A 122 10.53 12.83 2.30
N LEU A 123 10.30 12.10 3.40
CA LEU A 123 10.71 12.52 4.74
C LEU A 123 12.23 12.61 4.87
N GLN A 124 12.96 11.61 4.39
CA GLN A 124 14.42 11.61 4.37
C GLN A 124 14.97 12.81 3.58
N ALA A 125 14.41 13.09 2.40
CA ALA A 125 14.81 14.25 1.60
C ALA A 125 14.59 15.58 2.32
N LYS A 126 13.49 15.72 3.07
CA LYS A 126 13.20 16.92 3.86
C LYS A 126 14.19 17.11 5.01
N LEU A 127 14.49 16.05 5.76
CA LEU A 127 15.48 16.09 6.84
C LEU A 127 16.86 16.47 6.31
N ALA A 128 17.32 15.83 5.23
CA ALA A 128 18.60 16.15 4.61
C ALA A 128 18.70 17.62 4.17
N ARG A 129 17.58 18.22 3.71
CA ARG A 129 17.53 19.66 3.41
C ARG A 129 17.67 20.51 4.67
N MET A 130 17.02 20.14 5.77
CA MET A 130 17.15 20.86 7.05
C MET A 130 18.59 20.85 7.55
N ASP A 131 19.28 19.71 7.45
CA ASP A 131 20.69 19.61 7.84
C ASP A 131 21.59 20.51 6.99
N ALA A 132 21.35 20.55 5.67
CA ALA A 132 22.09 21.44 4.78
C ALA A 132 21.87 22.93 5.09
N GLU A 133 20.64 23.33 5.46
CA GLU A 133 20.35 24.72 5.85
C GLU A 133 20.95 25.07 7.21
N ALA A 134 20.92 24.14 8.18
CA ALA A 134 21.56 24.33 9.49
C ALA A 134 23.08 24.54 9.35
N ALA A 135 23.73 23.79 8.46
CA ALA A 135 25.15 23.95 8.17
C ALA A 135 25.50 25.31 7.52
N LYS A 136 24.58 25.91 6.74
CA LYS A 136 24.77 27.24 6.15
C LYS A 136 24.55 28.39 7.14
N GLY A 137 23.66 28.20 8.11
CA GLY A 137 23.35 29.20 9.15
C GLY A 137 24.32 29.21 10.33
N GLY A 138 25.26 28.25 10.38
CA GLY A 138 26.29 28.13 11.42
C GLY A 138 27.65 28.74 11.06
N ALA A 139 27.71 29.65 10.08
CA ALA A 139 28.92 30.40 9.68
C ALA A 139 28.88 31.85 10.17
#